data_AF-A0A143Z4Y5-F1
#
_entry.id   AF-A0A143Z4Y5-F1
#
_cell.length_a   1.000
_cell.length_b   1.000
_cell.length_c   1.000
_cell.angle_alpha   90.00
_cell.angle_beta   90.00
_cell.angle_gamma   90.00
#
_symmetry.space_group_name_H-M   'P 1'
#
loop_
_entity.id
_entity.type
_entity.pdbx_description
1 polymer ?
#
loop_
_entity_poly.entity_id
_entity_poly.type
_entity_poly.pdbx_seq_one_letter_code
_entity_poly.pdbx_strand_id
1 'polypeptide(L)'
;METFLFFIILVFLIAARMIHIRYVKSDNGSASGRSFAGTLMDKGTSGEFMIYSHLEKLGEPNRLLPHLHLPKSDGTMIEIDLVMIARTGIYVFESKNFSGCIFGDEDSRYWTQTMKRGPKHQFYNPIWQNESRISTLKRQLALEADAFKSYVVFSDRCTLKKMYVQSGPVKVMNLHLIVREIIKDMAELPDIFTPLEINQIYSELVPYTHTAAAIGQARIETVRLE
;
A
#
# COMPACT_ATOMS: atom_id res chain seq x y z
N MET A 1 -17.37 -26.50 26.82
CA MET A 1 -17.47 -25.23 26.07
C MET A 1 -16.48 -24.20 26.59
N GLU A 2 -16.37 -23.99 27.89
CA GLU A 2 -15.48 -22.96 28.47
C GLU A 2 -13.99 -23.18 28.19
N THR A 3 -13.51 -24.43 28.27
CA THR A 3 -12.12 -24.78 27.93
C THR A 3 -11.81 -24.54 26.46
N PHE A 4 -12.75 -24.85 25.56
CA PHE A 4 -12.61 -24.61 24.12
C PHE A 4 -12.58 -23.10 23.79
N LEU A 5 -13.43 -22.31 24.45
CA LEU A 5 -13.44 -20.85 24.32
C LEU A 5 -12.12 -20.23 24.83
N PHE A 6 -11.58 -20.74 25.93
CA PHE A 6 -10.27 -20.33 26.45
C PHE A 6 -9.14 -20.59 25.45
N PHE A 7 -9.10 -21.75 24.80
CA PHE A 7 -8.11 -22.04 23.75
C PHE A 7 -8.22 -21.10 22.56
N ILE A 8 -9.44 -20.75 22.12
CA ILE A 8 -9.65 -19.77 21.03
C ILE A 8 -9.11 -18.40 21.43
N ILE A 9 -9.42 -17.94 22.65
CA ILE A 9 -8.93 -16.66 23.16
C ILE A 9 -7.40 -16.68 23.29
N LEU A 10 -6.81 -17.77 23.78
CA LEU A 10 -5.36 -17.91 23.93
C LEU A 10 -4.65 -17.88 22.56
N VAL A 11 -5.15 -18.60 21.57
CA VAL A 11 -4.61 -18.56 20.20
C VAL A 11 -4.73 -17.16 19.61
N PHE A 12 -5.85 -16.48 19.83
CA PHE A 12 -6.04 -15.09 19.39
C PHE A 12 -5.05 -14.14 20.07
N LEU A 13 -4.83 -14.27 21.39
CA LEU A 13 -3.87 -13.44 22.14
C LEU A 13 -2.43 -13.69 21.68
N ILE A 14 -2.05 -14.94 21.40
CA ILE A 14 -0.74 -15.29 20.85
C ILE A 14 -0.58 -14.69 19.45
N ALA A 15 -1.58 -14.82 18.58
CA ALA A 15 -1.56 -14.23 17.24
C ALA A 15 -1.48 -12.69 17.30
N ALA A 16 -2.29 -12.05 18.13
CA ALA A 16 -2.27 -10.60 18.34
C ALA A 16 -0.91 -10.13 18.89
N ARG A 17 -0.32 -10.87 19.84
CA ARG A 17 1.01 -10.57 20.38
C ARG A 17 2.11 -10.78 19.35
N MET A 18 2.01 -11.80 18.49
CA MET A 18 2.95 -11.97 17.37
C MET A 18 2.85 -10.83 16.36
N ILE A 19 1.64 -10.38 16.03
CA ILE A 19 1.41 -9.23 15.15
C ILE A 19 1.95 -7.93 15.81
N HIS A 20 1.75 -7.77 17.11
CA HIS A 20 2.31 -6.64 17.89
C HIS A 20 3.83 -6.62 17.88
N ILE A 21 4.46 -7.77 18.11
CA ILE A 21 5.92 -7.90 18.07
C ILE A 21 6.43 -7.56 16.66
N ARG A 22 5.74 -8.03 15.60
CA ARG A 22 6.09 -7.69 14.22
C ARG A 22 5.96 -6.18 13.95
N TYR A 23 4.89 -5.55 14.40
CA TYR A 23 4.69 -4.11 14.21
C TYR A 23 5.71 -3.26 14.95
N VAL A 24 5.96 -3.55 16.23
CA VAL A 24 6.95 -2.81 17.03
C VAL A 24 8.36 -3.02 16.50
N LYS A 25 8.64 -4.18 15.90
CA LYS A 25 9.94 -4.47 15.29
C LYS A 25 10.08 -3.88 13.88
N SER A 26 8.97 -3.68 13.17
CA SER A 26 8.99 -3.08 11.84
C SER A 26 9.16 -1.57 11.92
N ASP A 27 9.91 -1.00 10.98
CA ASP A 27 10.10 0.45 10.88
C ASP A 27 8.83 1.16 10.38
N ASN A 28 7.76 0.41 10.07
CA ASN A 28 6.46 0.95 9.70
C ASN A 28 5.84 1.83 10.78
N GLY A 29 6.00 1.48 12.07
CA GLY A 29 5.42 2.24 13.18
C GLY A 29 6.04 3.64 13.30
N SER A 30 7.36 3.72 13.17
CA SER A 30 8.14 4.97 13.12
C SER A 30 7.83 5.76 11.85
N ALA A 31 7.81 5.11 10.69
CA ALA A 31 7.61 5.76 9.39
C ALA A 31 6.17 6.27 9.17
N SER A 32 5.16 5.52 9.63
CA SER A 32 3.74 5.89 9.48
C SER A 32 3.22 6.86 10.53
N GLY A 33 3.89 6.99 11.67
CA GLY A 33 3.43 7.78 12.82
C GLY A 33 2.12 7.28 13.47
N ARG A 34 1.59 6.11 13.08
CA ARG A 34 0.35 5.54 13.63
C ARG A 34 0.63 4.67 14.86
N SER A 35 -0.35 4.53 15.75
CA SER A 35 -0.28 3.58 16.86
C SER A 35 -0.60 2.16 16.37
N PHE A 36 -0.02 1.15 17.03
CA PHE A 36 -0.30 -0.26 16.73
C PHE A 36 -1.80 -0.60 16.81
N ALA A 37 -2.48 -0.07 17.83
CA ALA A 37 -3.92 -0.27 18.01
C ALA A 37 -4.73 0.36 16.87
N GLY A 38 -4.35 1.55 16.39
CA GLY A 38 -4.97 2.19 15.23
C GLY A 38 -4.80 1.37 13.94
N THR A 39 -3.62 0.78 13.74
CA THR A 39 -3.31 -0.09 12.60
C THR A 39 -4.14 -1.39 12.58
N LEU A 40 -4.48 -1.94 13.75
CA LEU A 40 -5.32 -3.14 13.86
C LEU A 40 -6.81 -2.87 13.78
N MET A 41 -7.27 -1.70 14.23
CA MET A 41 -8.68 -1.34 14.23
C MET A 41 -9.14 -0.86 12.85
N ASP A 42 -8.24 -0.31 12.03
CA ASP A 42 -8.52 0.02 10.65
C ASP A 42 -8.20 -1.16 9.70
N LYS A 43 -9.26 -1.73 9.12
CA LYS A 43 -9.14 -2.83 8.16
C LYS A 43 -8.35 -2.41 6.91
N GLY A 44 -8.34 -1.13 6.51
CA GLY A 44 -7.50 -0.66 5.40
C GLY A 44 -6.02 -0.83 5.72
N THR A 45 -5.60 -0.22 6.83
CA THR A 45 -4.20 -0.22 7.30
C THR A 45 -3.61 -1.63 7.49
N SER A 46 -4.42 -2.64 7.84
CA SER A 46 -3.93 -4.03 7.95
C SER A 46 -3.40 -4.62 6.64
N GLY A 47 -3.96 -4.25 5.48
CA GLY A 47 -3.47 -4.74 4.19
C GLY A 47 -2.12 -4.12 3.82
N GLU A 48 -2.02 -2.81 4.01
CA GLU A 48 -0.82 -2.01 3.75
C GLU A 48 0.35 -2.43 4.65
N PHE A 49 0.08 -2.65 5.94
CA PHE A 49 1.06 -3.17 6.88
C PHE A 49 1.63 -4.54 6.48
N MET A 50 0.78 -5.42 5.93
CA MET A 50 1.22 -6.73 5.46
C MET A 50 2.13 -6.61 4.25
N ILE A 51 1.77 -5.77 3.28
CA ILE A 51 2.64 -5.44 2.13
C ILE A 51 3.98 -4.94 2.66
N TYR A 52 3.99 -3.89 3.49
CA TYR A 52 5.21 -3.34 4.08
C TYR A 52 6.06 -4.43 4.75
N SER A 53 5.47 -5.25 5.62
CA SER A 53 6.17 -6.31 6.35
C SER A 53 6.79 -7.38 5.45
N HIS A 54 6.24 -7.58 4.25
CA HIS A 54 6.81 -8.46 3.24
C HIS A 54 7.99 -7.80 2.53
N LEU A 55 7.89 -6.50 2.20
CA LEU A 55 8.92 -5.76 1.48
C LEU A 55 10.10 -5.36 2.35
N GLU A 56 9.88 -5.11 3.64
CA GLU A 56 10.93 -4.75 4.60
C GLU A 56 12.05 -5.81 4.66
N LYS A 57 11.67 -7.08 4.44
CA LYS A 57 12.60 -8.21 4.41
C LYS A 57 13.57 -8.19 3.21
N LEU A 58 13.27 -7.39 2.18
CA LEU A 58 14.18 -7.20 1.04
C LEU A 58 15.40 -6.36 1.43
N GLY A 59 15.35 -5.65 2.57
CA GLY A 59 16.48 -4.96 3.17
C GLY A 59 17.07 -3.86 2.29
N GLU A 60 18.24 -3.39 2.71
CA GLU A 60 18.99 -2.36 1.99
C GLU A 60 19.50 -2.85 0.62
N PRO A 61 19.68 -1.95 -0.38
CA PRO A 61 19.50 -0.49 -0.31
C PRO A 61 18.04 -0.03 -0.48
N ASN A 62 17.06 -0.94 -0.49
CA ASN A 62 15.67 -0.56 -0.72
C ASN A 62 15.13 0.29 0.44
N ARG A 63 14.24 1.23 0.11
CA ARG A 63 13.58 2.13 1.08
C ARG A 63 12.08 2.06 0.93
N LEU A 64 11.36 2.11 2.05
CA LEU A 64 9.90 2.03 2.10
C LEU A 64 9.31 3.29 2.72
N LEU A 65 8.26 3.82 2.08
CA LEU A 65 7.55 5.02 2.51
C LEU A 65 6.04 4.72 2.52
N PRO A 66 5.48 4.35 3.68
CA PRO A 66 4.03 4.14 3.83
C PRO A 66 3.29 5.48 3.96
N HIS A 67 2.03 5.51 3.54
CA HIS A 67 1.10 6.64 3.73
C HIS A 67 1.64 7.99 3.27
N LEU A 68 2.13 8.07 2.04
CA LEU A 68 2.70 9.30 1.48
C LEU A 68 1.56 10.24 1.04
N HIS A 69 1.57 11.48 1.54
CA HIS A 69 0.57 12.49 1.23
C HIS A 69 1.18 13.60 0.37
N LEU A 70 0.90 13.58 -0.94
CA LEU A 70 1.46 14.54 -1.89
C LEU A 70 0.43 15.60 -2.32
N PRO A 71 0.84 16.86 -2.51
CA PRO A 71 -0.02 17.87 -3.10
C PRO A 71 -0.23 17.62 -4.59
N LYS A 72 -1.48 17.70 -5.04
CA LYS A 72 -1.85 17.75 -6.45
C LYS A 72 -1.75 19.19 -6.99
N SER A 73 -1.80 19.32 -8.31
CA SER A 73 -1.79 20.62 -9.00
C SER A 73 -2.98 21.51 -8.67
N ASP A 74 -4.11 20.92 -8.24
CA ASP A 74 -5.32 21.65 -7.84
C ASP A 74 -5.32 22.06 -6.35
N GLY A 75 -4.21 21.82 -5.63
CA GLY A 75 -4.07 22.11 -4.21
C GLY A 75 -4.68 21.05 -3.28
N THR A 76 -5.35 20.02 -3.80
CA THR A 76 -5.82 18.90 -2.99
C THR A 76 -4.69 17.91 -2.69
N MET A 77 -4.84 17.09 -1.65
CA MET A 77 -3.86 16.05 -1.31
C MET A 77 -4.23 14.71 -1.95
N ILE A 78 -3.22 13.93 -2.35
CA ILE A 78 -3.37 12.51 -2.71
C ILE A 78 -2.60 11.65 -1.72
N GLU A 79 -3.23 10.59 -1.23
CA GLU A 79 -2.59 9.57 -0.40
C GLU A 79 -2.10 8.42 -1.28
N ILE A 80 -0.88 7.95 -1.05
CA ILE A 80 -0.27 6.78 -1.66
C ILE A 80 0.01 5.78 -0.55
N ASP A 81 -0.60 4.61 -0.65
CA ASP A 81 -0.60 3.61 0.42
C ASP A 81 0.83 3.18 0.80
N LEU A 82 1.66 2.84 -0.19
CA LEU A 82 3.06 2.50 0.01
C LEU A 82 3.89 2.76 -1.24
N VAL A 83 5.10 3.28 -1.03
CA VAL A 83 6.15 3.39 -2.06
C VAL A 83 7.36 2.59 -1.63
N MET A 84 7.95 1.82 -2.55
CA MET A 84 9.28 1.25 -2.40
C MET A 84 10.22 1.87 -3.43
N ILE A 85 11.35 2.41 -2.97
CA ILE A 85 12.42 2.92 -3.82
C ILE A 85 13.51 1.85 -3.86
N ALA A 86 13.83 1.35 -5.05
CA ALA A 86 14.82 0.31 -5.28
C ALA A 86 15.67 0.65 -6.50
N ARG A 87 16.79 -0.04 -6.68
CA ARG A 87 17.71 0.20 -7.81
C ARG A 87 17.06 0.10 -9.18
N THR A 88 16.03 -0.73 -9.34
CA THR A 88 15.32 -0.93 -10.62
C THR A 88 14.08 -0.04 -10.80
N GLY A 89 13.80 0.85 -9.84
CA GLY A 89 12.71 1.83 -9.95
C GLY A 89 11.97 2.14 -8.65
N ILE A 90 10.93 2.95 -8.80
CA ILE A 90 9.98 3.35 -7.76
C ILE A 90 8.71 2.52 -7.94
N TYR A 91 8.49 1.60 -7.00
CA TYR A 91 7.32 0.73 -6.98
C TYR A 91 6.23 1.41 -6.15
N VAL A 92 5.08 1.65 -6.78
CA VAL A 92 3.94 2.34 -6.16
C VAL A 92 2.82 1.35 -5.97
N PHE A 93 2.43 1.14 -4.71
CA PHE A 93 1.48 0.11 -4.31
C PHE A 93 0.12 0.69 -3.98
N GLU A 94 -0.92 0.08 -4.55
CA GLU A 94 -2.32 0.24 -4.15
C GLU A 94 -2.77 -1.02 -3.40
N SER A 95 -3.18 -0.87 -2.15
CA SER A 95 -3.63 -1.96 -1.29
C SER A 95 -5.15 -2.08 -1.29
N LYS A 96 -5.66 -3.25 -1.68
CA LYS A 96 -7.10 -3.56 -1.63
C LYS A 96 -7.37 -4.70 -0.67
N ASN A 97 -7.78 -4.35 0.55
CA ASN A 97 -8.10 -5.33 1.58
C ASN A 97 -9.51 -5.94 1.46
N PHE A 98 -9.85 -6.47 0.28
CA PHE A 98 -11.15 -7.06 -0.03
C PHE A 98 -11.18 -8.58 0.12
N SER A 99 -12.39 -9.14 0.23
CA SER A 99 -12.67 -10.57 0.14
C SER A 99 -13.71 -10.88 -0.95
N GLY A 100 -13.92 -12.16 -1.26
CA GLY A 100 -14.89 -12.58 -2.29
C GLY A 100 -14.29 -12.60 -3.69
N CYS A 101 -15.12 -12.49 -4.74
CA CYS A 101 -14.64 -12.43 -6.13
C CYS A 101 -14.55 -10.98 -6.58
N ILE A 102 -13.44 -10.64 -7.24
CA ILE A 102 -13.24 -9.33 -7.85
C ILE A 102 -13.32 -9.49 -9.36
N PHE A 103 -14.07 -8.62 -10.02
CA PHE A 103 -14.25 -8.57 -11.47
C PHE A 103 -13.95 -7.17 -11.99
N GLY A 104 -13.16 -7.09 -13.04
CA GLY A 104 -12.82 -5.83 -13.70
C GLY A 104 -11.64 -6.03 -14.65
N ASP A 105 -11.40 -5.02 -15.47
CA ASP A 105 -10.31 -4.95 -16.43
C ASP A 105 -9.74 -3.52 -16.45
N GLU A 106 -8.64 -3.32 -17.16
CA GLU A 106 -7.98 -2.02 -17.22
C GLU A 106 -8.81 -0.92 -17.88
N ASP A 107 -9.75 -1.26 -18.78
CA ASP A 107 -10.58 -0.30 -19.52
C ASP A 107 -11.84 0.10 -18.76
N SER A 108 -12.26 -0.71 -17.79
CA SER A 108 -13.46 -0.47 -16.99
C SER A 108 -13.21 0.60 -15.93
N ARG A 109 -13.99 1.69 -15.94
CA ARG A 109 -13.94 2.74 -14.91
C ARG A 109 -14.21 2.24 -13.49
N TYR A 110 -15.05 1.22 -13.36
CA TYR A 110 -15.42 0.63 -12.06
C TYR A 110 -15.24 -0.89 -12.10
N TRP A 111 -14.65 -1.42 -11.05
CA TRP A 111 -14.56 -2.84 -10.78
C TRP A 111 -15.66 -3.26 -9.80
N THR A 112 -15.96 -4.55 -9.77
CA THR A 112 -17.04 -5.11 -8.95
C THR A 112 -16.50 -6.18 -8.01
N GLN A 113 -16.75 -6.01 -6.73
CA GLN A 113 -16.61 -7.04 -5.71
C GLN A 113 -17.93 -7.79 -5.53
N THR A 114 -17.89 -9.12 -5.44
CA THR A 114 -19.06 -9.95 -5.14
C THR A 114 -18.74 -10.95 -4.03
N MET A 115 -19.61 -11.04 -3.02
CA MET A 115 -19.57 -12.12 -2.04
C MET A 115 -20.42 -13.31 -2.52
N LYS A 116 -20.08 -14.55 -2.14
CA LYS A 116 -20.78 -15.77 -2.60
C LYS A 116 -22.31 -15.74 -2.42
N ARG A 117 -22.82 -14.99 -1.44
CA ARG A 117 -24.26 -14.79 -1.16
C ARG A 117 -24.57 -13.36 -0.69
N GLY A 118 -23.81 -12.37 -1.16
CA GLY A 118 -23.92 -10.99 -0.67
C GLY A 118 -24.04 -9.97 -1.79
N PRO A 119 -24.19 -8.68 -1.43
CA PRO A 119 -24.36 -7.61 -2.40
C PRO A 119 -23.13 -7.47 -3.30
N LYS A 120 -23.37 -6.99 -4.53
CA LYS A 120 -22.31 -6.53 -5.40
C LYS A 120 -21.94 -5.11 -4.99
N HIS A 121 -20.65 -4.84 -4.86
CA HIS A 121 -20.15 -3.50 -4.56
C HIS A 121 -19.23 -3.05 -5.70
N GLN A 122 -19.51 -1.89 -6.27
CA GLN A 122 -18.64 -1.27 -7.27
C GLN A 122 -17.66 -0.33 -6.58
N PHE A 123 -16.41 -0.40 -7.03
CA PHE A 123 -15.35 0.50 -6.60
C PHE A 123 -14.59 0.99 -7.83
N TYR A 124 -14.02 2.19 -7.73
CA TYR A 124 -13.29 2.79 -8.84
C TYR A 124 -12.04 1.97 -9.19
N ASN A 125 -11.68 1.93 -10.46
CA ASN A 125 -10.60 1.10 -10.98
C ASN A 125 -9.27 1.42 -10.27
N PRO A 126 -8.69 0.46 -9.52
CA PRO A 126 -7.48 0.69 -8.74
C PRO A 126 -6.25 0.98 -9.60
N ILE A 127 -6.23 0.51 -10.86
CA ILE A 127 -5.16 0.82 -11.81
C ILE A 127 -5.15 2.33 -12.07
N TRP A 128 -6.32 2.91 -12.35
CA TRP A 128 -6.45 4.36 -12.62
C TRP A 128 -6.18 5.19 -11.37
N GLN A 129 -6.53 4.68 -10.17
CA GLN A 129 -6.15 5.35 -8.91
C GLN A 129 -4.63 5.41 -8.78
N ASN A 130 -3.95 4.29 -9.03
CA ASN A 130 -2.51 4.20 -8.88
C ASN A 130 -1.77 5.01 -9.97
N GLU A 131 -2.32 5.06 -11.19
CA GLU A 131 -1.80 5.91 -12.26
C GLU A 131 -1.81 7.40 -11.88
N SER A 132 -2.91 7.89 -11.28
CA SER A 132 -2.99 9.28 -10.80
C SER A 132 -1.94 9.60 -9.72
N ARG A 133 -1.65 8.62 -8.85
CA ARG A 133 -0.59 8.72 -7.83
C ARG A 133 0.80 8.74 -8.43
N ILE A 134 1.07 7.84 -9.37
CA ILE A 134 2.33 7.81 -10.13
C ILE A 134 2.52 9.13 -10.88
N SER A 135 1.49 9.67 -11.54
CA SER A 135 1.56 10.97 -12.20
C SER A 135 1.92 12.11 -11.24
N THR A 136 1.49 12.02 -9.98
CA THR A 136 1.84 13.00 -8.95
C THR A 136 3.28 12.85 -8.48
N LEU A 137 3.75 11.62 -8.27
CA LEU A 137 5.15 11.33 -7.95
C LEU A 137 6.11 11.73 -9.09
N LYS A 138 5.75 11.46 -10.35
CA LYS A 138 6.53 11.88 -11.53
C LYS A 138 6.80 13.37 -11.53
N ARG A 139 5.77 14.17 -11.24
CA ARG A 139 5.90 15.63 -11.15
C ARG A 139 6.72 16.06 -9.93
N GLN A 140 6.49 15.43 -8.77
CA GLN A 140 7.22 15.75 -7.54
C GLN A 140 8.73 15.54 -7.72
N LEU A 141 9.12 14.38 -8.28
CA LEU A 141 10.51 13.95 -8.41
C LEU A 141 11.17 14.38 -9.73
N ALA A 142 10.41 14.95 -10.67
CA ALA A 142 10.84 15.24 -12.03
C ALA A 142 11.45 14.02 -12.76
N LEU A 143 10.80 12.85 -12.63
CA LEU A 143 11.24 11.58 -13.22
C LEU A 143 10.31 11.09 -14.35
N GLU A 144 10.90 10.35 -15.29
CA GLU A 144 10.19 9.78 -16.43
C GLU A 144 9.34 8.55 -16.06
N ALA A 145 8.43 8.15 -16.95
CA ALA A 145 7.45 7.10 -16.68
C ALA A 145 8.07 5.71 -16.43
N ASP A 146 9.20 5.44 -17.07
CA ASP A 146 9.94 4.17 -16.99
C ASP A 146 10.54 3.90 -15.61
N ALA A 147 10.79 4.96 -14.82
CA ALA A 147 11.23 4.86 -13.43
C ALA A 147 10.16 4.28 -12.49
N PHE A 148 8.88 4.28 -12.88
CA PHE A 148 7.76 3.89 -12.00
C PHE A 148 7.19 2.52 -12.38
N LYS A 149 6.85 1.73 -11.35
CA LYS A 149 6.20 0.42 -11.48
C LYS A 149 4.90 0.42 -10.70
N SER A 150 3.78 0.09 -11.35
CA SER A 150 2.45 0.14 -10.73
C SER A 150 2.04 -1.23 -10.21
N TYR A 151 1.78 -1.33 -8.91
CA TYR A 151 1.38 -2.57 -8.26
C TYR A 151 0.02 -2.39 -7.58
N VAL A 152 -0.99 -3.12 -8.02
CA VAL A 152 -2.28 -3.23 -7.33
C VAL A 152 -2.33 -4.58 -6.61
N VAL A 153 -2.35 -4.54 -5.29
CA VAL A 153 -2.23 -5.72 -4.44
C VAL A 153 -3.51 -5.94 -3.67
N PHE A 154 -4.17 -7.06 -3.95
CA PHE A 154 -5.36 -7.49 -3.23
C PHE A 154 -5.03 -8.47 -2.12
N SER A 155 -5.83 -8.48 -1.05
CA SER A 155 -5.69 -9.50 -0.01
C SER A 155 -5.93 -10.92 -0.58
N ASP A 156 -5.32 -11.92 0.06
CA ASP A 156 -5.50 -13.34 -0.29
C ASP A 156 -6.91 -13.86 0.02
N ARG A 157 -7.76 -13.05 0.67
CA ARG A 157 -9.17 -13.40 0.94
C ARG A 157 -10.07 -13.20 -0.28
N CYS A 158 -9.54 -12.68 -1.38
CA CYS A 158 -10.28 -12.52 -2.63
C CYS A 158 -9.72 -13.35 -3.77
N THR A 159 -10.58 -13.68 -4.72
CA THR A 159 -10.21 -14.31 -5.98
C THR A 159 -10.37 -13.28 -7.09
N LEU A 160 -9.29 -12.96 -7.77
CA LEU A 160 -9.30 -12.11 -8.96
C LEU A 160 -9.85 -12.93 -10.13
N LYS A 161 -10.93 -12.44 -10.77
CA LYS A 161 -11.61 -13.08 -11.90
C LYS A 161 -11.70 -12.09 -13.06
N LYS A 162 -11.48 -12.57 -14.28
CA LYS A 162 -11.56 -11.77 -15.52
C LYS A 162 -10.63 -10.55 -15.57
N MET A 163 -9.43 -10.66 -14.98
CA MET A 163 -8.43 -9.60 -15.07
C MET A 163 -7.77 -9.64 -16.46
N TYR A 164 -8.12 -8.69 -17.31
CA TYR A 164 -7.34 -8.37 -18.50
C TYR A 164 -6.55 -7.10 -18.21
N VAL A 165 -5.23 -7.24 -18.15
CA VAL A 165 -4.28 -6.13 -17.97
C VAL A 165 -3.29 -6.26 -19.12
N GLN A 166 -3.40 -5.40 -20.12
CA GLN A 166 -2.49 -5.33 -21.27
C GLN A 166 -1.39 -4.30 -21.06
N SER A 167 -1.60 -3.34 -20.14
CA SER A 167 -0.63 -2.32 -19.80
C SER A 167 0.63 -2.92 -19.15
N GLY A 168 1.72 -3.00 -19.91
CA GLY A 168 2.98 -3.64 -19.52
C GLY A 168 3.57 -3.27 -18.14
N PRO A 169 3.52 -2.01 -17.65
CA PRO A 169 4.10 -1.65 -16.35
C PRO A 169 3.15 -1.82 -15.15
N VAL A 170 1.93 -2.32 -15.35
CA VAL A 170 0.93 -2.51 -14.29
C VAL A 170 0.83 -3.98 -13.94
N LYS A 171 1.01 -4.30 -12.66
CA LYS A 171 0.75 -5.64 -12.12
C LYS A 171 -0.41 -5.62 -11.14
N VAL A 172 -1.35 -6.54 -11.34
CA VAL A 172 -2.49 -6.76 -10.44
C VAL A 172 -2.38 -8.18 -9.89
N MET A 173 -2.31 -8.31 -8.56
CA MET A 173 -2.04 -9.61 -7.92
C MET A 173 -2.64 -9.74 -6.54
N ASN A 174 -2.64 -10.97 -6.03
CA ASN A 174 -2.88 -11.25 -4.62
C ASN A 174 -1.59 -11.08 -3.80
N LEU A 175 -1.74 -10.73 -2.51
CA LEU A 175 -0.65 -10.44 -1.58
C LEU A 175 0.42 -11.53 -1.52
N HIS A 176 0.04 -12.81 -1.50
CA HIS A 176 1.02 -13.91 -1.41
C HIS A 176 2.02 -13.96 -2.59
N LEU A 177 1.73 -13.31 -3.71
CA LEU A 177 2.60 -13.27 -4.90
C LEU A 177 3.61 -12.12 -4.86
N ILE A 178 3.44 -11.14 -3.97
CA ILE A 178 4.15 -9.84 -4.07
C ILE A 178 5.67 -9.97 -4.05
N VAL A 179 6.23 -10.73 -3.09
CA VAL A 179 7.68 -10.87 -2.92
C VAL A 179 8.29 -11.56 -4.13
N ARG A 180 7.62 -12.59 -4.66
CA ARG A 180 8.06 -13.32 -5.84
C ARG A 180 8.11 -12.39 -7.05
N GLU A 181 7.07 -11.59 -7.27
CA GLU A 181 6.99 -10.69 -8.43
C GLU A 181 7.99 -9.54 -8.35
N ILE A 182 8.25 -8.99 -7.16
CA ILE A 182 9.26 -7.94 -6.98
C ILE A 182 10.67 -8.49 -7.17
N ILE A 183 10.99 -9.64 -6.60
CA ILE A 183 12.31 -10.27 -6.81
C ILE A 183 12.55 -10.54 -8.29
N LYS A 184 11.50 -11.00 -9.01
CA LYS A 184 11.56 -11.21 -10.45
C LYS A 184 11.84 -9.89 -11.19
N ASP A 185 11.07 -8.83 -10.91
CA ASP A 185 11.29 -7.52 -11.54
C ASP A 185 12.68 -6.95 -11.25
N MET A 186 13.14 -7.03 -10.00
CA MET A 186 14.48 -6.59 -9.61
C MET A 186 15.62 -7.41 -10.25
N ALA A 187 15.33 -8.60 -10.77
CA ALA A 187 16.29 -9.44 -11.48
C ALA A 187 16.26 -9.22 -13.00
N GLU A 188 15.10 -8.88 -13.56
CA GLU A 188 14.89 -8.73 -15.01
C GLU A 188 15.07 -7.29 -15.51
N LEU A 189 14.81 -6.29 -14.65
CA LEU A 189 14.90 -4.88 -15.00
C LEU A 189 16.31 -4.32 -14.79
N PRO A 190 16.72 -3.31 -15.60
CA PRO A 190 18.00 -2.64 -15.40
C PRO A 190 18.01 -1.85 -14.10
N ASP A 191 19.19 -1.75 -13.50
CA ASP A 191 19.45 -0.80 -12.43
C ASP A 191 19.46 0.63 -13.01
N ILE A 192 18.59 1.49 -12.50
CA ILE A 192 18.43 2.90 -12.90
C ILE A 192 18.72 3.88 -11.76
N PHE A 193 18.84 3.39 -10.52
CA PHE A 193 19.25 4.19 -9.36
C PHE A 193 20.41 3.57 -8.61
N THR A 194 21.39 4.40 -8.27
CA THR A 194 22.44 4.12 -7.31
C THR A 194 21.91 4.16 -5.87
N PRO A 195 22.60 3.54 -4.89
CA PRO A 195 22.23 3.67 -3.48
C PRO A 195 22.17 5.13 -2.98
N LEU A 196 22.96 6.03 -3.57
CA LEU A 196 22.90 7.46 -3.24
C LEU A 196 21.60 8.10 -3.73
N GLU A 197 21.23 7.85 -4.99
CA GLU A 197 19.97 8.35 -5.57
C GLU A 197 18.75 7.80 -4.83
N ILE A 198 18.77 6.52 -4.44
CA ILE A 198 17.71 5.93 -3.61
C ILE A 198 17.53 6.72 -2.30
N ASN A 199 18.63 7.05 -1.61
CA ASN A 199 18.57 7.81 -0.37
C ASN A 199 18.17 9.28 -0.58
N GLN A 200 18.55 9.89 -1.72
CA GLN A 200 18.11 11.24 -2.09
C GLN A 200 16.60 11.29 -2.32
N ILE A 201 16.07 10.40 -3.16
CA ILE A 201 14.62 10.29 -3.42
C ILE A 201 13.88 10.01 -2.11
N TYR A 202 14.39 9.09 -1.28
CA TYR A 202 13.80 8.81 0.02
C TYR A 202 13.73 10.08 0.90
N SER A 203 14.85 10.79 1.02
CA SER A 203 14.93 12.00 1.86
C SER A 203 14.02 13.13 1.36
N GLU A 204 13.82 13.25 0.05
CA GLU A 204 12.87 14.19 -0.53
C GLU A 204 11.42 13.86 -0.17
N LEU A 205 11.07 12.57 -0.10
CA LEU A 205 9.70 12.12 0.13
C LEU A 205 9.32 11.99 1.62
N VAL A 206 10.28 11.80 2.53
CA VAL A 206 10.02 11.67 3.99
C VAL A 206 9.15 12.80 4.58
N PRO A 207 9.32 14.09 4.23
CA PRO A 207 8.45 15.15 4.75
C PRO A 207 6.94 14.95 4.49
N TYR A 208 6.59 14.17 3.47
CA TYR A 208 5.22 13.90 3.06
C TYR A 208 4.58 12.68 3.74
N THR A 209 5.30 11.93 4.59
CA THR A 209 4.72 10.80 5.36
C THR A 209 4.11 11.25 6.69
N HIS A 210 4.60 12.36 7.26
CA HIS A 210 4.20 12.84 8.59
C HIS A 210 3.08 13.91 8.59
N THR A 211 2.71 14.43 7.42
CA THR A 211 1.84 15.61 7.29
C THR A 211 0.35 15.33 7.53
N ALA A 212 -0.10 14.08 7.48
CA ALA A 212 -1.51 13.74 7.76
C ALA A 212 -1.93 13.96 9.23
N ALA A 213 -1.03 13.72 10.20
CA ALA A 213 -1.32 13.93 11.60
C ALA A 213 -1.55 15.43 11.94
N ALA A 214 -0.82 16.33 11.26
CA ALA A 214 -0.95 17.77 11.43
C ALA A 214 -2.21 18.35 10.73
N ILE A 215 -2.56 17.82 9.55
CA ILE A 215 -3.72 18.32 8.77
C ILE A 215 -5.05 17.81 9.36
N GLY A 216 -5.08 16.60 9.93
CA GLY A 216 -6.26 16.06 10.61
C GLY A 216 -6.62 16.83 11.89
N GLN A 217 -5.63 17.28 12.66
CA GLN A 217 -5.85 18.10 13.87
C GLN A 217 -6.32 19.52 13.52
N ALA A 218 -5.74 20.14 12.48
CA ALA A 218 -6.17 21.46 12.02
C ALA A 218 -7.64 21.48 11.57
N ARG A 219 -8.11 20.41 10.91
CA ARG A 219 -9.51 20.32 10.43
C ARG A 219 -10.52 20.07 11.56
N ILE A 220 -10.12 19.40 12.64
CA ILE A 220 -10.99 19.16 13.82
C ILE A 220 -11.14 20.43 14.66
N GLU A 221 -10.11 21.28 14.75
CA GLU A 221 -10.19 22.57 15.45
C GLU A 221 -11.07 23.59 14.73
N THR A 222 -11.01 23.67 13.39
CA THR A 222 -11.87 24.61 12.63
C THR A 222 -13.36 24.26 12.75
N VAL A 223 -13.72 22.97 12.76
CA VAL A 223 -15.12 22.52 12.92
C VAL A 223 -15.64 22.67 14.36
N ARG A 224 -14.76 22.87 15.34
CA ARG A 224 -15.14 23.11 16.75
C ARG A 224 -15.31 24.59 17.10
N LEU A 225 -14.90 25.49 16.20
CA LEU A 225 -14.92 26.94 16.39
C LEU A 225 -15.95 27.65 15.49
N GLU A 226 -16.73 26.90 14.71
CA GLU A 226 -17.97 27.33 14.02
C GLU A 226 -19.21 26.77 14.74
#